data_AF-A0A8S9MSI4-F1
#
_entry.id   AF-A0A8S9MSI4-F1
#
_cell.length_a   1.000
_cell.length_b   1.000
_cell.length_c   1.000
_cell.angle_alpha   90.00
_cell.angle_beta   90.00
_cell.angle_gamma   90.00
#
_symmetry.space_group_name_H-M   'P 1'
#
loop_
_entity.id
_entity.type
_entity.pdbx_description
1 polymer ?
#
loop_
_entity_poly.entity_id
_entity_poly.type
_entity_poly.pdbx_seq_one_letter_code
_entity_poly.pdbx_strand_id
1 'polypeptide(L)'
;MNPTNVDALRPLPYHTYTTRTGSLRTLAHLYFSYSDKIISYPKDLYDRIWEPYFLLEWTQITTTLNVTDSSNGYAPPRDAITTAAIPTNASEPLTIIWSLETSDDETYGYLYFAEIQQLRANETREFKIVANGRVDYDSYSPMNFEADTVFNHVSLKCEGAVCRLQLLRTPK
;
A
#
# COMPACT_ATOMS: atom_id res chain seq x y z
N MET A 1 36.78 -6.36 -12.77
CA MET A 1 36.41 -6.49 -11.35
C MET A 1 34.94 -6.77 -11.30
N ASN A 2 34.53 -7.98 -10.90
CA ASN A 2 33.13 -8.25 -10.60
C ASN A 2 32.73 -7.43 -9.38
N PRO A 3 31.53 -6.82 -9.35
CA PRO A 3 31.03 -6.24 -8.11
C PRO A 3 30.90 -7.39 -7.11
N THR A 4 31.60 -7.25 -5.99
CA THR A 4 31.36 -8.05 -4.79
C THR A 4 29.91 -7.85 -4.40
N ASN A 5 29.10 -8.90 -4.48
CA ASN A 5 27.82 -8.95 -3.79
C ASN A 5 28.13 -8.83 -2.29
N VAL A 6 27.82 -7.67 -1.72
CA VAL A 6 27.94 -7.44 -0.28
C VAL A 6 26.57 -7.74 0.31
N ASP A 7 26.49 -8.78 1.14
CA ASP A 7 25.28 -9.04 1.91
C ASP A 7 25.12 -7.96 2.97
N ALA A 8 24.04 -7.19 2.91
CA ALA A 8 23.72 -6.14 3.86
C ALA A 8 22.52 -6.56 4.71
N LEU A 9 22.69 -6.56 6.03
CA LEU A 9 21.60 -6.75 6.99
C LEU A 9 21.24 -5.39 7.59
N ARG A 10 19.98 -4.98 7.44
CA ARG A 10 19.43 -3.79 8.12
C ARG A 10 18.31 -4.22 9.06
N PRO A 11 18.38 -3.85 10.35
CA PRO A 11 17.34 -4.22 11.30
C PRO A 11 16.05 -3.45 11.01
N LEU A 12 14.93 -4.17 10.95
CA LEU A 12 13.59 -3.61 11.04
C LEU A 12 13.14 -3.58 12.50
N PRO A 13 12.32 -2.59 12.93
CA PRO A 13 11.72 -2.62 14.25
C PRO A 13 10.89 -3.89 14.44
N TYR A 14 10.94 -4.47 15.65
CA TYR A 14 10.29 -5.75 15.96
C TYR A 14 8.76 -5.76 15.77
N HIS A 15 8.12 -4.61 15.90
CA HIS A 15 6.67 -4.46 15.75
C HIS A 15 6.23 -4.27 14.30
N THR A 16 7.17 -4.20 13.36
CA THR A 16 6.87 -4.05 11.92
C THR A 16 6.74 -5.44 11.29
N TYR A 17 5.63 -5.71 10.62
CA TYR A 17 5.36 -6.96 9.88
C TYR A 17 5.40 -8.22 10.75
N THR A 18 4.72 -8.19 11.91
CA THR A 18 4.71 -9.32 12.84
C THR A 18 3.99 -10.54 12.26
N THR A 19 4.65 -11.70 12.24
CA THR A 19 4.02 -12.98 11.90
C THR A 19 3.59 -13.74 13.15
N ARG A 20 2.57 -14.60 13.01
CA ARG A 20 2.21 -15.55 14.07
C ARG A 20 3.19 -16.72 14.14
N THR A 21 3.72 -17.13 12.99
CA THR A 21 4.71 -18.22 12.84
C THR A 21 5.56 -18.00 11.60
N GLY A 22 6.85 -18.32 11.67
CA GLY A 22 7.75 -18.35 10.50
C GLY A 22 8.26 -17.00 10.02
N SER A 23 9.01 -17.03 8.93
CA SER A 23 9.60 -15.86 8.26
C SER A 23 8.69 -15.33 7.16
N LEU A 24 8.72 -14.01 6.93
CA LEU A 24 8.12 -13.40 5.74
C LEU A 24 9.13 -13.34 4.60
N ARG A 25 8.62 -13.49 3.38
CA ARG A 25 9.27 -13.06 2.16
C ARG A 25 8.52 -11.86 1.62
N THR A 26 9.25 -10.81 1.27
CA THR A 26 8.66 -9.64 0.61
C THR A 26 8.16 -10.03 -0.78
N LEU A 27 6.88 -9.76 -1.05
CA LEU A 27 6.32 -9.87 -2.39
C LEU A 27 6.65 -8.60 -3.19
N ALA A 28 6.23 -7.44 -2.70
CA ALA A 28 6.55 -6.13 -3.26
C ALA A 28 6.30 -5.03 -2.23
N HIS A 29 7.02 -3.91 -2.36
CA HIS A 29 6.57 -2.62 -1.85
C HIS A 29 6.25 -1.75 -3.06
N LEU A 30 5.02 -1.26 -3.15
CA LEU A 30 4.54 -0.50 -4.29
C LEU A 30 4.16 0.90 -3.86
N TYR A 31 4.47 1.88 -4.69
CA TYR A 31 3.92 3.22 -4.56
C TYR A 31 3.23 3.64 -5.86
N PHE A 32 2.12 4.36 -5.73
CA PHE A 32 1.22 4.58 -6.86
C PHE A 32 1.62 5.82 -7.65
N SER A 33 2.48 5.62 -8.67
CA SER A 33 2.93 6.68 -9.55
C SER A 33 3.25 6.20 -10.98
N TYR A 34 3.06 7.07 -11.98
CA TYR A 34 3.57 6.94 -13.35
C TYR A 34 5.10 7.12 -13.47
N SER A 35 5.79 7.43 -12.37
CA SER A 35 7.25 7.56 -12.37
C SER A 35 7.93 6.23 -12.70
N ASP A 36 9.19 6.30 -13.14
CA ASP A 36 10.10 5.17 -13.31
C ASP A 36 11.13 5.06 -12.18
N LYS A 37 10.94 5.81 -11.09
CA LYS A 37 11.92 5.95 -10.02
C LYS A 37 11.71 4.88 -8.97
N ILE A 38 12.78 4.26 -8.53
CA ILE A 38 12.75 3.40 -7.35
C ILE A 38 13.01 4.28 -6.12
N ILE A 39 12.22 4.07 -5.06
CA ILE A 39 12.49 4.67 -3.75
C ILE A 39 13.18 3.63 -2.88
N SER A 40 14.35 3.98 -2.35
CA SER A 40 15.14 3.17 -1.43
C SER A 40 15.96 4.08 -0.53
N TYR A 41 16.97 3.56 0.18
CA TYR A 41 17.88 4.41 0.95
C TYR A 41 18.52 5.52 0.09
N PRO A 42 18.63 6.77 0.59
CA PRO A 42 18.36 7.22 1.97
C PRO A 42 16.92 7.71 2.20
N LYS A 43 16.02 7.58 1.22
CA LYS A 43 14.64 8.07 1.34
C LYS A 43 13.75 7.14 2.16
N ASP A 44 14.01 5.84 2.12
CA ASP A 44 13.39 4.85 3.00
C ASP A 44 14.36 4.50 4.14
N LEU A 45 13.95 4.76 5.38
CA LEU A 45 14.77 4.54 6.58
C LEU A 45 15.13 3.06 6.78
N TYR A 46 14.29 2.16 6.27
CA TYR A 46 14.44 0.73 6.38
C TYR A 46 15.10 0.10 5.16
N ASP A 47 15.56 0.92 4.20
CA ASP A 47 16.16 0.49 2.93
C ASP A 47 15.29 -0.51 2.15
N ARG A 48 13.96 -0.41 2.30
CA ARG A 48 12.99 -1.12 1.47
C ARG A 48 13.05 -0.54 0.07
N ILE A 49 12.96 -1.42 -0.92
CA ILE A 49 12.86 -1.06 -2.33
C ILE A 49 11.38 -0.92 -2.67
N TRP A 50 10.94 0.30 -2.96
CA TRP A 50 9.59 0.61 -3.41
C TRP A 50 9.58 0.86 -4.91
N GLU A 51 8.74 0.10 -5.61
CA GLU A 51 8.59 0.14 -7.06
C GLU A 51 7.36 0.99 -7.45
N PRO A 52 7.47 1.82 -8.49
CA PRO A 52 6.32 2.54 -9.00
C PRO A 52 5.36 1.55 -9.67
N TYR A 53 4.08 1.66 -9.34
CA TYR A 53 3.04 0.84 -9.95
C TYR A 53 1.82 1.67 -10.31
N PHE A 54 1.36 1.54 -11.55
CA PHE A 54 0.21 2.30 -12.02
C PHE A 54 -0.49 1.61 -13.20
N LEU A 55 -1.82 1.73 -13.24
CA LEU A 55 -2.67 1.17 -14.30
C LEU A 55 -3.36 2.27 -15.11
N LEU A 56 -3.73 1.98 -16.35
CA LEU A 56 -4.34 2.95 -17.28
C LEU A 56 -5.72 3.44 -16.81
N GLU A 57 -6.44 2.60 -16.06
CA GLU A 57 -7.77 2.87 -15.52
C GLU A 57 -7.73 3.79 -14.29
N TRP A 58 -6.54 4.17 -13.83
CA TRP A 58 -6.33 5.03 -12.67
C TRP A 58 -5.89 6.43 -13.09
N THR A 59 -6.12 7.39 -12.20
CA THR A 59 -5.61 8.76 -12.30
C THR A 59 -4.67 9.01 -11.12
N GLN A 60 -3.45 9.43 -11.40
CA GLN A 60 -2.49 9.77 -10.34
C GLN A 60 -2.84 11.15 -9.78
N ILE A 61 -2.88 11.25 -8.46
CA ILE A 61 -2.93 12.51 -7.74
C ILE A 61 -1.65 12.69 -6.93
N THR A 62 -1.24 13.94 -6.73
CA THR A 62 -0.02 14.29 -6.00
C THR A 62 -0.27 15.50 -5.13
N THR A 63 0.55 15.67 -4.10
CA THR A 63 0.54 16.87 -3.26
C THR A 63 1.94 17.36 -2.96
N THR A 64 2.08 18.68 -2.83
CA THR A 64 3.30 19.33 -2.30
C THR A 64 3.17 19.65 -0.82
N LEU A 65 1.97 19.49 -0.25
CA LEU A 65 1.71 19.70 1.17
C LEU A 65 2.40 18.62 2.01
N ASN A 66 2.64 18.95 3.28
CA ASN A 66 3.23 17.99 4.20
C ASN A 66 2.20 16.90 4.56
N VAL A 67 2.52 15.64 4.27
CA VAL A 67 1.76 14.49 4.75
C VAL A 67 2.48 13.95 5.98
N THR A 68 1.83 14.00 7.12
CA THR A 68 2.40 13.50 8.38
C THR A 68 2.34 11.98 8.38
N ASP A 69 3.40 11.33 8.87
CA ASP A 69 3.44 9.88 9.02
C ASP A 69 2.89 9.47 10.39
N SER A 70 1.70 8.86 10.38
CA SER A 70 1.03 8.23 11.53
C SER A 70 0.89 6.72 11.35
N SER A 71 1.74 6.12 10.51
CA SER A 71 1.74 4.69 10.17
C SER A 71 2.26 3.78 11.29
N ASN A 72 2.19 4.17 12.56
CA ASN A 72 2.58 3.32 13.70
C ASN A 72 3.96 2.63 13.57
N GLY A 73 4.95 3.33 13.01
CA GLY A 73 6.33 2.82 12.86
C GLY A 73 6.59 2.03 11.58
N TYR A 74 5.60 1.82 10.70
CA TYR A 74 5.84 1.30 9.35
C TYR A 74 6.64 2.28 8.48
N ALA A 75 6.59 3.57 8.79
CA ALA A 75 7.45 4.61 8.26
C ALA A 75 7.63 4.59 6.73
N PRO A 76 6.55 4.62 5.93
CA PRO A 76 6.66 4.67 4.48
C PRO A 76 7.43 5.93 4.05
N PRO A 77 8.20 5.88 2.95
CA PRO A 77 8.96 7.03 2.51
C PRO A 77 7.99 8.13 2.06
N ARG A 78 8.36 9.40 2.33
CA ARG A 78 7.53 10.57 2.00
C ARG A 78 7.07 10.57 0.53
N ASP A 79 7.98 10.26 -0.38
CA ASP A 79 7.70 10.23 -1.82
C ASP A 79 6.55 9.25 -2.15
N ALA A 80 6.40 8.14 -1.41
CA ALA A 80 5.32 7.18 -1.62
C ALA A 80 3.96 7.68 -1.11
N ILE A 81 3.91 8.38 0.02
CA ILE A 81 2.66 8.89 0.63
C ILE A 81 2.21 10.27 0.11
N THR A 82 3.03 10.92 -0.73
CA THR A 82 2.66 12.17 -1.42
C THR A 82 2.06 11.94 -2.82
N THR A 83 1.96 10.69 -3.25
CA THR A 83 1.35 10.26 -4.51
C THR A 83 0.30 9.20 -4.24
N ALA A 84 -0.82 9.23 -4.93
CA ALA A 84 -1.84 8.20 -4.81
C ALA A 84 -2.54 7.92 -6.15
N ALA A 85 -3.12 6.73 -6.25
CA ALA A 85 -4.02 6.36 -7.34
C ALA A 85 -5.48 6.56 -6.90
N ILE A 86 -6.30 7.07 -7.82
CA ILE A 86 -7.75 7.05 -7.73
C ILE A 86 -8.32 6.40 -8.99
N PRO A 87 -9.50 5.77 -8.95
CA PRO A 87 -10.12 5.26 -10.18
C PRO A 87 -10.47 6.44 -11.09
N THR A 88 -10.14 6.34 -12.39
CA THR A 88 -10.46 7.39 -13.38
C THR A 88 -11.97 7.51 -13.55
N ASN A 89 -12.69 6.40 -13.51
CA ASN A 89 -14.15 6.38 -13.41
C ASN A 89 -14.54 6.21 -11.93
N ALA A 90 -15.12 7.26 -11.34
CA ALA A 90 -15.47 7.29 -9.92
C ALA A 90 -16.55 6.27 -9.49
N SER A 91 -17.21 5.60 -10.45
CA SER A 91 -18.14 4.50 -10.21
C SER A 91 -17.46 3.13 -10.21
N GLU A 92 -16.22 3.03 -10.71
CA GLU A 92 -15.46 1.80 -10.78
C GLU A 92 -14.59 1.61 -9.53
N PRO A 93 -14.33 0.35 -9.14
CA PRO A 93 -13.45 0.06 -8.03
C PRO A 93 -11.98 0.28 -8.41
N LEU A 94 -11.17 0.76 -7.46
CA LEU A 94 -9.71 0.65 -7.58
C LEU A 94 -9.33 -0.78 -7.23
N THR A 95 -8.82 -1.54 -8.21
CA THR A 95 -8.56 -2.98 -8.07
C THR A 95 -7.08 -3.29 -8.26
N ILE A 96 -6.45 -3.91 -7.27
CA ILE A 96 -5.07 -4.40 -7.32
C ILE A 96 -5.10 -5.92 -7.34
N ILE A 97 -4.33 -6.53 -8.22
CA ILE A 97 -4.23 -7.99 -8.39
C ILE A 97 -2.75 -8.39 -8.29
N TRP A 98 -2.47 -9.45 -7.56
CA TRP A 98 -1.12 -10.04 -7.48
C TRP A 98 -1.21 -11.55 -7.43
N SER A 99 -0.11 -12.20 -7.79
CA SER A 99 0.02 -13.65 -7.74
C SER A 99 0.95 -14.09 -6.61
N LEU A 100 0.63 -15.22 -6.00
CA LEU A 100 1.49 -15.96 -5.08
C LEU A 100 2.24 -17.05 -5.85
N GLU A 101 3.25 -17.67 -5.23
CA GLU A 101 4.00 -18.76 -5.87
C GLU A 101 3.17 -20.04 -5.90
N THR A 102 2.42 -20.28 -4.82
CA THR A 102 1.51 -21.42 -4.70
C THR A 102 0.16 -20.98 -4.10
N SER A 103 -0.88 -21.79 -4.28
CA SER A 103 -2.19 -21.54 -3.68
C SER A 103 -2.23 -21.77 -2.16
N ASP A 104 -1.22 -22.46 -1.62
CA ASP A 104 -1.09 -22.72 -0.20
C ASP A 104 -0.42 -21.56 0.55
N ASP A 105 0.22 -20.65 -0.20
CA ASP A 105 0.88 -19.48 0.35
C ASP A 105 -0.12 -18.56 1.05
N GLU A 106 0.38 -17.95 2.12
CA GLU A 106 -0.33 -16.97 2.92
C GLU A 106 0.29 -15.59 2.69
N THR A 107 -0.55 -14.56 2.54
CA THR A 107 -0.07 -13.19 2.31
C THR A 107 -0.64 -12.19 3.30
N TYR A 108 0.14 -11.15 3.58
CA TYR A 108 -0.24 -9.99 4.38
C TYR A 108 -0.05 -8.73 3.54
N GLY A 109 -1.11 -7.93 3.44
CA GLY A 109 -1.10 -6.62 2.80
C GLY A 109 -1.03 -5.51 3.85
N TYR A 110 -0.18 -4.52 3.59
CA TYR A 110 -0.05 -3.31 4.38
C TYR A 110 -0.31 -2.13 3.43
N LEU A 111 -1.43 -1.46 3.63
CA LEU A 111 -1.95 -0.40 2.79
C LEU A 111 -1.75 0.94 3.49
N TYR A 112 -1.16 1.90 2.78
CA TYR A 112 -0.90 3.24 3.29
C TYR A 112 -1.88 4.20 2.64
N PHE A 113 -2.68 4.89 3.46
CA PHE A 113 -3.70 5.81 2.98
C PHE A 113 -3.51 7.19 3.58
N ALA A 114 -3.75 8.21 2.77
CA ALA A 114 -3.88 9.59 3.19
C ALA A 114 -4.83 10.30 2.22
N GLU A 115 -5.67 11.20 2.73
CA GLU A 115 -6.36 12.17 1.88
C GLU A 115 -5.39 13.32 1.57
N ILE A 116 -4.86 13.30 0.35
CA ILE A 116 -3.81 14.23 -0.09
C ILE A 116 -4.35 15.39 -0.96
N GLN A 117 -5.66 15.39 -1.25
CA GLN A 117 -6.32 16.51 -1.89
C GLN A 117 -7.05 17.35 -0.83
N GLN A 118 -7.02 18.67 -1.01
CA GLN A 118 -7.79 19.55 -0.14
C GLN A 118 -9.26 19.49 -0.53
N LEU A 119 -10.04 18.71 0.22
CA LEU A 119 -11.48 18.60 0.07
C LEU A 119 -12.20 19.82 0.68
N ARG A 120 -13.44 20.06 0.25
CA ARG A 120 -14.32 21.04 0.92
C ARG A 120 -14.75 20.51 2.29
N ALA A 121 -15.16 21.40 3.19
CA ALA A 121 -15.51 21.03 4.58
C ALA A 121 -16.61 19.95 4.72
N ASN A 122 -17.45 19.77 3.70
CA ASN A 122 -18.53 18.78 3.67
C ASN A 122 -18.23 17.57 2.76
N GLU A 123 -17.04 17.53 2.16
CA GLU A 123 -16.59 16.45 1.30
C GLU A 123 -15.68 15.52 2.09
N THR A 124 -15.99 14.23 2.03
CA THR A 124 -15.17 13.14 2.57
C THR A 124 -15.17 12.02 1.53
N ARG A 125 -14.00 11.40 1.36
CA ARG A 125 -13.89 10.14 0.61
C ARG A 125 -14.05 8.99 1.58
N GLU A 126 -14.96 8.10 1.25
CA GLU A 126 -15.22 6.88 2.00
C GLU A 126 -15.34 5.72 1.02
N PHE A 127 -14.77 4.58 1.39
CA PHE A 127 -14.81 3.36 0.59
C PHE A 127 -14.74 2.12 1.47
N LYS A 128 -15.20 0.99 0.92
CA LYS A 128 -15.00 -0.35 1.48
C LYS A 128 -13.65 -0.88 1.03
N ILE A 129 -13.01 -1.67 1.89
CA ILE A 129 -11.79 -2.41 1.57
C ILE A 129 -12.17 -3.88 1.50
N VAL A 130 -12.03 -4.48 0.32
CA VAL A 130 -12.43 -5.86 0.06
C VAL A 130 -11.22 -6.66 -0.43
N ALA A 131 -10.80 -7.65 0.35
CA ALA A 131 -9.71 -8.55 0.01
C ALA A 131 -10.26 -9.95 -0.31
N ASN A 132 -9.99 -10.42 -1.52
CA ASN A 132 -10.41 -11.72 -2.03
C ASN A 132 -11.91 -12.05 -1.76
N GLY A 133 -12.78 -11.07 -2.01
CA GLY A 133 -14.23 -11.18 -1.82
C GLY A 133 -14.71 -11.03 -0.36
N ARG A 134 -13.81 -10.84 0.60
CA ARG A 134 -14.14 -10.59 2.01
C ARG A 134 -14.03 -9.10 2.32
N VAL A 135 -15.02 -8.56 3.02
CA VAL A 135 -15.00 -7.17 3.47
C VAL A 135 -14.12 -7.08 4.72
N ASP A 136 -12.98 -6.42 4.59
CA ASP A 136 -12.08 -6.13 5.72
C ASP A 136 -12.52 -4.85 6.43
N TYR A 137 -12.95 -3.84 5.66
CA TYR A 137 -13.51 -2.59 6.17
C TYR A 137 -14.76 -2.23 5.38
N ASP A 138 -15.89 -2.01 6.07
CA ASP A 138 -17.17 -1.69 5.44
C ASP A 138 -17.37 -0.17 5.21
N SER A 139 -16.62 0.65 5.93
CA SER A 139 -16.45 2.09 5.71
C SER A 139 -15.07 2.47 6.22
N TYR A 140 -14.26 3.04 5.34
CA TYR A 140 -12.95 3.57 5.66
C TYR A 140 -12.78 4.95 4.99
N SER A 141 -12.34 5.93 5.78
CA SER A 141 -12.07 7.29 5.34
C SER A 141 -10.63 7.66 5.70
N PRO A 142 -9.75 7.92 4.71
CA PRO A 142 -8.38 8.37 4.96
C PRO A 142 -8.35 9.71 5.72
N MET A 143 -7.29 9.92 6.51
CA MET A 143 -7.08 11.17 7.24
C MET A 143 -6.48 12.26 6.34
N ASN A 144 -6.86 13.53 6.56
CA ASN A 144 -6.38 14.67 5.77
C ASN A 144 -4.90 14.94 6.03
N PHE A 145 -4.07 14.77 5.01
CA PHE A 145 -2.62 14.98 5.05
C PHE A 145 -1.92 14.23 6.19
N GLU A 146 -2.46 13.07 6.54
CA GLU A 146 -1.93 12.17 7.55
C GLU A 146 -2.02 10.75 7.02
N ALA A 147 -0.87 10.10 6.90
CA ALA A 147 -0.76 8.74 6.41
C ALA A 147 -0.92 7.75 7.55
N ASP A 148 -1.88 6.85 7.45
CA ASP A 148 -2.03 5.73 8.36
C ASP A 148 -1.67 4.41 7.66
N THR A 149 -1.84 3.29 8.37
CA THR A 149 -1.64 1.96 7.78
C THR A 149 -2.77 1.03 8.16
N VAL A 150 -3.38 0.46 7.13
CA VAL A 150 -4.40 -0.57 7.23
C VAL A 150 -3.79 -1.89 6.79
N PHE A 151 -4.01 -2.95 7.56
CA PHE A 151 -3.48 -4.27 7.24
C PHE A 151 -4.45 -5.37 7.65
N ASN A 152 -4.30 -6.55 7.06
CA ASN A 152 -5.06 -7.72 7.44
C ASN A 152 -4.45 -8.38 8.69
N HIS A 153 -5.26 -8.55 9.74
CA HIS A 153 -4.85 -9.23 10.97
C HIS A 153 -4.75 -10.77 10.83
N VAL A 154 -5.39 -11.32 9.79
CA VAL A 154 -5.39 -12.75 9.44
C VAL A 154 -4.84 -12.87 8.04
N SER A 155 -3.92 -13.81 7.82
CA SER A 155 -3.33 -14.06 6.50
C SER A 155 -4.42 -14.31 5.45
N LEU A 156 -4.19 -13.80 4.25
CA LEU A 156 -5.04 -14.07 3.09
C LEU A 156 -4.52 -15.33 2.38
N LYS A 157 -5.44 -16.25 2.09
CA LYS A 157 -5.25 -17.33 1.12
C LYS A 157 -6.09 -17.06 -0.11
N CYS A 158 -5.50 -17.31 -1.27
CA CYS A 158 -6.10 -16.94 -2.55
C CYS A 158 -6.23 -18.17 -3.44
N GLU A 159 -7.46 -18.45 -3.87
CA GLU A 159 -7.73 -19.56 -4.77
C GLU A 159 -6.98 -19.36 -6.10
N GLY A 160 -6.36 -20.43 -6.58
CA GLY A 160 -5.53 -20.38 -7.79
C GLY A 160 -4.29 -19.48 -7.67
N ALA A 161 -3.85 -19.17 -6.45
CA ALA A 161 -2.71 -18.29 -6.17
C ALA A 161 -2.87 -16.85 -6.70
N VAL A 162 -4.08 -16.40 -7.03
CA VAL A 162 -4.33 -15.02 -7.50
C VAL A 162 -5.16 -14.28 -6.47
N CYS A 163 -4.56 -13.26 -5.87
CA CYS A 163 -5.19 -12.40 -4.89
C CYS A 163 -5.73 -11.13 -5.53
N ARG A 164 -6.77 -10.56 -4.92
CA ARG A 164 -7.38 -9.31 -5.34
C ARG A 164 -7.70 -8.44 -4.14
N LEU A 165 -7.39 -7.15 -4.25
CA LEU A 165 -7.83 -6.10 -3.34
C LEU A 165 -8.67 -5.10 -4.13
N GLN A 166 -9.81 -4.70 -3.58
CA GLN A 166 -10.69 -3.71 -4.19
C GLN A 166 -11.07 -2.63 -3.19
N LEU A 167 -10.96 -1.36 -3.63
CA LEU A 167 -11.49 -0.20 -2.93
C LEU A 167 -12.81 0.18 -3.61
N LEU A 168 -13.93 -0.06 -2.92
CA LEU A 168 -15.27 0.16 -3.46
C LEU A 168 -15.85 1.43 -2.86
N ARG A 169 -16.18 2.43 -3.66
CA ARG A 169 -16.85 3.63 -3.15
C ARG A 169 -18.14 3.27 -2.42
N THR A 170 -18.36 3.82 -1.22
CA THR A 170 -19.63 3.67 -0.52
C THR A 170 -20.67 4.63 -1.12
N PRO A 171 -21.91 4.16 -1.38
CA PRO A 171 -23.01 5.06 -1.68
C PRO A 171 -23.28 5.94 -0.45
N LYS A 172 -23.35 7.26 -0.64
CA LYS A 172 -23.87 8.19 0.37
C LYS A 172 -25.38 8.30 0.24
#